data_AF-A0A960J919-F1
#
_entry.id   AF-A0A960J919-F1
#
_cell.length_a   1.000
_cell.length_b   1.000
_cell.length_c   1.000
_cell.angle_alpha   90.00
_cell.angle_beta   90.00
_cell.angle_gamma   90.00
#
_symmetry.space_group_name_H-M   'P 1'
#
loop_
_entity.id
_entity.type
_entity.pdbx_description
1 polymer ?
#
loop_
_entity_poly.entity_id
_entity_poly.type
_entity_poly.pdbx_seq_one_letter_code
_entity_poly.pdbx_strand_id
1 'polypeptide(L)'
;MSFIGRLLGYLSVLVNLVLALGLIGFGLIGSGGDMKIDLIPVEPANMASTLLIAGLIALASVVLALRPGKLSRTPLVLWSLFVAAIPICALTRSSYHFNGEEHFRNGVWLFLGTVVLLIGAIYHRKLAPASRDRH
;
A
#
# COMPACT_ATOMS: atom_id res chain seq x y z
N MET A 1 -0.20 14.96 21.33
CA MET A 1 -0.24 14.54 19.90
C MET A 1 -1.28 15.37 19.17
N SER A 2 -0.92 16.01 18.05
CA SER A 2 -1.84 16.91 17.35
C SER A 2 -3.00 16.15 16.70
N PHE A 3 -4.15 16.79 16.59
CA PHE A 3 -5.35 16.28 15.88
C PHE A 3 -5.02 15.79 14.46
N ILE A 4 -4.11 16.49 13.78
CA ILE A 4 -3.64 16.19 12.42
C ILE A 4 -3.03 14.78 12.33
N GLY A 5 -2.22 14.36 13.31
CA GLY A 5 -1.61 13.02 13.29
C GLY A 5 -2.62 11.89 13.42
N ARG A 6 -3.73 12.11 14.15
CA ARG A 6 -4.85 11.16 14.24
C ARG A 6 -5.59 11.05 12.93
N LEU A 7 -5.94 12.19 12.33
CA LEU A 7 -6.61 12.22 11.04
C LEU A 7 -5.78 11.51 9.96
N LEU A 8 -4.48 11.79 9.89
CA LEU A 8 -3.56 11.17 8.93
C LEU A 8 -3.45 9.65 9.12
N GLY A 9 -3.44 9.19 10.37
CA GLY A 9 -3.42 7.76 10.70
C GLY A 9 -4.67 7.02 10.21
N TYR A 10 -5.86 7.55 10.52
CA TYR A 10 -7.12 6.94 10.06
C TYR A 10 -7.28 7.03 8.54
N LEU A 11 -6.90 8.14 7.93
CA LEU A 11 -6.93 8.30 6.47
C LEU A 11 -6.03 7.27 5.79
N SER A 12 -4.84 7.02 6.33
CA SER A 12 -3.93 5.98 5.83
C SER A 12 -4.52 4.57 5.91
N VAL A 13 -5.25 4.25 6.99
CA VAL A 13 -5.94 2.95 7.12
C VAL A 13 -7.03 2.84 6.06
N LEU A 14 -7.84 3.89 5.88
CA LEU A 14 -8.92 3.93 4.89
C LEU A 14 -8.38 3.78 3.46
N VAL A 15 -7.33 4.51 3.10
CA VAL A 15 -6.72 4.42 1.76
C VAL A 15 -6.11 3.04 1.54
N ASN A 16 -5.46 2.43 2.54
CA ASN A 16 -4.97 1.05 2.43
C ASN A 16 -6.12 0.04 2.28
N LEU A 17 -7.27 0.27 2.90
CA LEU A 17 -8.45 -0.58 2.71
C LEU A 17 -8.96 -0.49 1.28
N VAL A 18 -9.11 0.72 0.74
CA VAL A 18 -9.52 0.93 -0.65
C VAL A 18 -8.51 0.30 -1.61
N LEU A 19 -7.21 0.47 -1.35
CA LEU A 19 -6.15 -0.15 -2.13
C LEU A 19 -6.23 -1.68 -2.08
N ALA A 20 -6.44 -2.27 -0.90
CA ALA A 20 -6.61 -3.71 -0.74
C ALA A 20 -7.78 -4.26 -1.57
N LEU A 21 -8.94 -3.61 -1.46
CA LEU A 21 -10.13 -3.99 -2.22
C LEU A 21 -9.93 -3.80 -3.73
N GLY A 22 -9.26 -2.72 -4.14
CA GLY A 22 -8.90 -2.48 -5.53
C GLY A 22 -7.99 -3.58 -6.09
N LEU A 23 -6.93 -3.94 -5.37
CA LEU A 23 -6.00 -5.00 -5.75
C LEU A 23 -6.70 -6.36 -5.88
N ILE A 24 -7.58 -6.71 -4.92
CA ILE A 24 -8.40 -7.93 -5.00
C ILE A 24 -9.32 -7.87 -6.21
N GLY A 25 -10.02 -6.74 -6.42
CA GLY A 25 -10.93 -6.55 -7.55
C GLY A 25 -10.21 -6.71 -8.89
N PHE A 26 -9.06 -6.07 -9.07
CA PHE A 26 -8.24 -6.22 -10.28
C PHE A 26 -7.73 -7.65 -10.46
N GLY A 27 -7.31 -8.33 -9.38
CA GLY A 27 -6.88 -9.72 -9.44
C GLY A 27 -8.02 -10.66 -9.86
N LEU A 28 -9.24 -10.44 -9.36
CA LEU A 28 -10.43 -11.21 -9.73
C LEU A 28 -10.83 -10.97 -11.19
N ILE A 29 -10.89 -9.72 -11.64
CA ILE A 29 -11.24 -9.37 -13.02
C ILE A 29 -10.16 -9.85 -14.00
N GLY A 30 -8.89 -9.72 -13.62
CA GLY A 30 -7.73 -10.10 -14.43
C GLY A 30 -7.52 -11.61 -14.54
N SER A 31 -8.21 -12.44 -13.75
CA SER A 31 -8.06 -13.90 -13.79
C SER A 31 -8.50 -14.56 -15.12
N GLY A 32 -9.18 -13.80 -15.98
CA GLY A 32 -9.67 -14.25 -17.29
C GLY A 32 -8.87 -13.80 -18.52
N GLY A 33 -7.72 -13.12 -18.37
CA GLY A 33 -6.94 -12.64 -19.52
C GLY A 33 -5.52 -12.14 -19.21
N ASP A 34 -4.76 -11.78 -20.26
CA ASP A 34 -3.41 -11.25 -20.14
C ASP A 34 -3.41 -9.82 -19.58
N MET A 35 -3.28 -9.70 -18.27
CA MET A 35 -3.23 -8.41 -17.58
C MET A 35 -1.78 -7.93 -17.46
N LYS A 36 -1.48 -6.74 -17.99
CA LYS A 36 -0.16 -6.11 -17.86
C LYS A 36 -0.28 -4.77 -17.14
N ILE A 37 0.48 -4.63 -16.06
CA ILE A 37 0.65 -3.38 -15.33
C ILE A 37 2.14 -3.05 -15.36
N ASP A 38 2.54 -2.08 -16.19
CA ASP A 38 3.96 -1.76 -16.43
C ASP A 38 4.71 -1.32 -15.16
N LEU A 39 3.98 -0.79 -14.16
CA LEU A 39 4.55 -0.36 -12.89
C LEU A 39 4.93 -1.54 -11.97
N ILE A 40 4.29 -2.69 -12.13
CA ILE A 40 4.50 -3.85 -11.25
C ILE A 40 5.51 -4.80 -11.89
N PRO A 41 6.59 -5.17 -11.17
CA PRO A 41 7.68 -5.96 -11.73
C PRO A 41 7.35 -7.46 -11.84
N VAL A 42 6.19 -7.82 -12.38
CA VAL A 42 5.68 -9.20 -12.44
C VAL A 42 5.30 -9.57 -13.87
N GLU A 43 5.52 -10.82 -14.24
CA GLU A 43 5.13 -11.36 -15.54
C GLU A 43 3.60 -11.32 -15.72
N PRO A 44 3.09 -10.99 -16.92
CA PRO A 44 1.65 -10.88 -17.16
C PRO A 44 0.85 -12.12 -16.73
N ALA A 45 1.40 -13.32 -16.96
CA ALA A 45 0.79 -14.61 -16.59
C ALA A 45 0.53 -14.75 -15.08
N ASN A 46 1.33 -14.08 -14.24
CA ASN A 46 1.23 -14.13 -12.79
C ASN A 46 0.64 -12.83 -12.19
N MET A 47 0.26 -11.86 -13.03
CA MET A 47 -0.17 -10.54 -12.57
C MET A 47 -1.45 -10.64 -11.74
N ALA A 48 -2.46 -11.38 -12.23
CA ALA A 48 -3.75 -11.51 -11.56
C ALA A 48 -3.64 -12.18 -10.18
N SER A 49 -2.90 -13.30 -10.09
CA SER A 49 -2.65 -14.00 -8.84
C SER A 49 -1.82 -13.15 -7.86
N THR A 50 -0.81 -12.44 -8.35
CA THR A 50 -0.01 -11.53 -7.52
C THR A 50 -0.84 -10.39 -6.96
N LEU A 51 -1.68 -9.73 -7.77
CA LEU A 51 -2.56 -8.67 -7.31
C LEU A 51 -3.55 -9.16 -6.25
N LEU A 52 -4.10 -10.37 -6.43
CA LEU A 52 -5.00 -10.97 -5.47
C LEU A 52 -4.28 -11.27 -4.14
N ILE A 53 -3.11 -11.90 -4.19
CA ILE A 53 -2.29 -12.17 -2.99
C ILE A 53 -1.90 -10.86 -2.29
N ALA A 54 -1.43 -9.87 -3.06
CA ALA A 54 -1.06 -8.54 -2.56
C ALA A 54 -2.25 -7.84 -1.88
N GLY A 55 -3.44 -7.90 -2.50
CA GLY A 55 -4.67 -7.36 -1.95
C GLY A 55 -5.11 -8.07 -0.65
N LEU A 56 -4.96 -9.39 -0.57
CA LEU A 56 -5.22 -10.15 0.67
C LEU A 56 -4.24 -9.79 1.80
N ILE A 57 -2.94 -9.63 1.49
CA ILE A 57 -1.93 -9.18 2.45
C ILE A 57 -2.23 -7.77 2.95
N ALA A 58 -2.62 -6.86 2.04
CA ALA A 58 -3.04 -5.52 2.36
C ALA A 58 -4.27 -5.51 3.30
N LEU A 59 -5.28 -6.32 2.96
CA LEU A 59 -6.50 -6.44 3.77
C LEU A 59 -6.20 -6.99 5.16
N ALA A 60 -5.40 -8.05 5.25
CA ALA A 60 -4.95 -8.60 6.53
C ALA A 60 -4.19 -7.55 7.36
N SER A 61 -3.32 -6.76 6.73
CA SER A 61 -2.58 -5.68 7.39
C SER A 61 -3.50 -4.58 7.93
N VAL A 62 -4.56 -4.22 7.19
CA VAL A 62 -5.60 -3.28 7.64
C VAL A 62 -6.38 -3.85 8.83
N VAL A 63 -6.86 -5.09 8.73
CA VAL A 63 -7.61 -5.76 9.82
C VAL A 63 -6.77 -5.84 11.10
N LEU A 64 -5.49 -6.19 10.98
CA LEU A 64 -4.57 -6.22 12.11
C LEU A 64 -4.33 -4.82 12.70
N ALA A 65 -4.26 -3.78 11.86
CA ALA A 65 -4.07 -2.41 12.33
C ALA A 65 -5.25 -1.83 13.11
N LEU A 66 -6.45 -2.41 12.97
CA LEU A 66 -7.63 -2.07 13.77
C LEU A 66 -7.61 -2.73 15.16
N ARG A 67 -6.81 -3.77 15.37
CA ARG A 67 -6.70 -4.44 16.67
C ARG A 67 -5.95 -3.58 17.69
N PRO A 68 -6.33 -3.64 18.98
CA PRO A 68 -5.58 -2.98 20.05
C PRO A 68 -4.18 -3.60 20.17
N GLY A 69 -3.15 -2.75 20.29
CA GLY A 69 -1.75 -3.17 20.40
C GLY A 69 -0.83 -2.44 19.43
N LYS A 70 0.43 -2.25 19.84
CA LYS A 70 1.46 -1.62 19.00
C LYS A 70 2.00 -2.57 17.93
N LEU A 71 2.09 -3.87 18.26
CA LEU A 71 2.65 -4.89 17.36
C LEU A 71 1.72 -5.18 16.18
N SER A 72 0.41 -5.24 16.43
CA SER A 72 -0.64 -5.48 15.42
C SER A 72 -0.72 -4.39 14.34
N ARG A 73 -0.20 -3.19 14.59
CA ARG A 73 -0.13 -2.09 13.62
C ARG A 73 1.13 -2.09 12.76
N THR A 74 2.13 -2.91 13.12
CA THR A 74 3.40 -3.02 12.37
C THR A 74 3.21 -3.55 10.94
N PRO A 75 2.36 -4.57 10.69
CA PRO A 75 2.09 -5.06 9.34
C PRO A 75 1.64 -3.97 8.36
N LEU A 76 0.80 -3.03 8.80
CA LEU A 76 0.36 -1.92 7.95
C LEU A 76 1.51 -0.98 7.56
N VAL A 77 2.46 -0.76 8.46
CA VAL A 77 3.66 0.05 8.17
C VAL A 77 4.55 -0.68 7.17
N LEU A 78 4.78 -1.99 7.35
CA LEU A 78 5.55 -2.81 6.42
C LEU A 78 4.90 -2.87 5.04
N TRP A 79 3.58 -3.03 4.99
CA TRP A 79 2.81 -3.00 3.76
C TRP A 79 2.92 -1.63 3.06
N SER A 80 2.74 -0.53 3.80
CA SER A 80 2.86 0.82 3.22
C SER A 80 4.29 1.09 2.73
N LEU A 81 5.31 0.55 3.41
CA LEU A 81 6.70 0.64 2.96
C LEU A 81 6.92 -0.15 1.68
N PHE A 82 6.36 -1.36 1.58
CA PHE A 82 6.41 -2.16 0.36
C PHE A 82 5.74 -1.42 -0.81
N VAL A 83 4.56 -0.85 -0.60
CA VAL A 83 3.85 -0.05 -1.61
C VAL A 83 4.68 1.16 -2.05
N ALA A 84 5.38 1.84 -1.12
CA ALA A 84 6.26 2.95 -1.44
C ALA A 84 7.55 2.53 -2.18
N ALA A 85 8.00 1.28 -2.00
CA ALA A 85 9.17 0.75 -2.70
C ALA A 85 8.88 0.42 -4.17
N ILE A 86 7.65 0.02 -4.52
CA ILE A 86 7.25 -0.30 -5.91
C ILE A 86 7.59 0.81 -6.92
N PRO A 87 7.18 2.08 -6.73
CA PRO A 87 7.53 3.14 -7.68
C PRO A 87 9.04 3.40 -7.75
N ILE A 88 9.78 3.23 -6.65
CA ILE A 88 11.24 3.35 -6.66
C ILE A 88 11.85 2.25 -7.52
N CYS A 89 11.43 1.00 -7.34
CA CYS A 89 11.86 -0.12 -8.16
C CYS A 89 11.50 0.07 -9.63
N ALA A 90 10.31 0.61 -9.93
CA ALA A 90 9.88 0.89 -11.30
C ALA A 90 10.80 1.93 -11.97
N LEU A 91 11.18 3.01 -11.26
CA LEU A 91 12.11 4.03 -11.77
C LEU A 91 13.52 3.50 -12.07
N THR A 92 13.97 2.47 -11.35
CA THR A 92 15.29 1.86 -11.60
C THR A 92 15.32 0.90 -12.80
N ARG A 93 14.17 0.60 -13.39
CA ARG A 93 14.06 -0.37 -14.48
C ARG A 93 14.25 0.32 -15.83
N SER A 94 15.22 -0.14 -16.62
CA SER A 94 15.54 0.42 -17.94
C SER A 94 14.39 0.33 -18.95
N SER A 95 13.45 -0.60 -18.78
CA SER A 95 12.28 -0.74 -19.65
C SER A 95 11.08 0.14 -19.27
N TYR A 96 11.16 0.86 -18.15
CA TYR A 96 10.10 1.78 -17.72
C TYR A 96 10.38 3.18 -18.24
N HIS A 97 9.66 3.57 -19.29
CA HIS A 97 9.72 4.92 -19.85
C HIS A 97 8.41 5.66 -19.61
N PHE A 98 8.51 6.92 -19.25
CA PHE A 98 7.36 7.80 -19.20
C PHE A 98 6.97 8.21 -20.62
N ASN A 99 5.81 7.78 -21.09
CA ASN A 99 5.28 8.11 -22.42
C ASN A 99 4.65 9.53 -22.42
N GLY A 100 5.42 10.54 -22.03
CA GLY A 100 4.99 11.94 -21.97
C GLY A 100 4.89 12.53 -20.57
N GLU A 101 4.73 13.85 -20.53
CA GLU A 101 4.71 14.66 -19.29
C GLU A 101 3.60 14.24 -18.33
N GLU A 102 2.42 13.91 -18.85
CA GLU A 102 1.27 13.51 -18.03
C GLU A 102 1.55 12.23 -17.24
N HIS A 103 2.14 11.21 -17.88
CA HIS A 103 2.50 9.96 -17.22
C HIS A 103 3.58 10.16 -16.16
N PHE A 104 4.55 11.06 -16.42
CA PHE A 104 5.55 11.44 -15.43
C PHE A 104 4.91 12.10 -14.20
N ARG A 105 4.05 13.11 -14.42
CA ARG A 105 3.35 13.81 -13.35
C ARG A 105 2.48 12.86 -12.52
N ASN A 106 1.77 11.95 -13.17
CA ASN A 106 0.97 10.93 -12.48
C ASN A 106 1.85 9.99 -11.65
N GLY A 107 3.02 9.59 -12.17
CA GLY A 107 4.01 8.81 -11.42
C GLY A 107 4.51 9.54 -10.17
N VAL A 108 4.79 10.84 -10.27
CA VAL A 108 5.19 11.68 -9.12
C VAL A 108 4.06 11.77 -8.08
N TRP A 109 2.81 12.00 -8.51
CA TRP A 109 1.66 12.03 -7.60
C TRP A 109 1.44 10.69 -6.89
N LEU A 110 1.57 9.58 -7.62
CA LEU A 110 1.51 8.25 -7.04
C LEU A 110 2.61 8.04 -6.00
N PHE A 111 3.86 8.40 -6.33
CA PHE A 111 4.97 8.33 -5.39
C PHE A 111 4.71 9.15 -4.12
N LEU A 112 4.31 10.42 -4.26
CA LEU A 112 3.95 11.26 -3.12
C LEU A 112 2.80 10.66 -2.30
N GLY A 113 1.79 10.09 -2.95
CA GLY A 113 0.70 9.37 -2.32
C GLY A 113 1.18 8.19 -1.46
N THR A 114 2.12 7.39 -1.98
CA THR A 114 2.71 6.28 -1.22
C THR A 114 3.53 6.75 -0.01
N VAL A 115 4.21 7.89 -0.11
CA VAL A 115 4.94 8.50 1.02
C VAL A 115 3.96 8.98 2.11
N VAL A 116 2.87 9.65 1.72
CA VAL A 116 1.82 10.09 2.66
C VAL A 116 1.18 8.89 3.36
N LEU A 117 0.90 7.81 2.62
CA LEU A 117 0.44 6.53 3.16
C LEU A 117 1.41 5.97 4.21
N LEU A 118 2.71 5.90 3.90
CA LEU A 118 3.72 5.41 4.84
C LEU A 118 3.79 6.27 6.11
N ILE A 119 3.79 7.59 5.95
CA ILE A 119 3.81 8.53 7.09
C ILE A 119 2.56 8.33 7.95
N GLY A 120 1.37 8.26 7.34
CA GLY A 120 0.12 8.02 8.04
C GLY A 120 0.11 6.69 8.81
N ALA A 121 0.62 5.60 8.22
CA ALA A 121 0.75 4.31 8.89
C ALA A 121 1.69 4.39 10.11
N ILE A 122 2.80 5.14 10.02
CA ILE A 122 3.71 5.37 11.15
C ILE A 122 3.01 6.15 12.27
N TYR A 123 2.25 7.20 11.93
CA TYR A 123 1.47 7.95 12.92
C TYR A 123 0.39 7.07 13.57
N HIS A 124 -0.30 6.23 12.79
CA HIS A 124 -1.27 5.26 13.30
C HIS A 124 -0.64 4.30 14.31
N ARG A 125 0.57 3.80 14.05
CA ARG A 125 1.33 2.98 15.00
C ARG A 125 1.69 3.75 16.28
N LYS A 126 2.12 5.01 16.16
CA LYS A 126 2.46 5.87 17.32
C LYS A 126 1.24 6.18 18.19
N LEU A 127 0.04 6.16 17.61
CA LEU A 127 -1.23 6.36 18.31
C LEU A 127 -1.71 5.11 19.07
N ALA A 128 -0.97 4.01 19.01
CA ALA A 128 -1.31 2.85 19.81
C ALA A 128 -1.15 3.24 21.29
N PRO A 129 -2.17 3.04 22.14
CA PRO A 129 -1.94 3.09 23.57
C PRO A 129 -0.79 2.12 23.86
N ALA A 130 0.20 2.56 24.65
CA ALA A 130 1.22 1.67 25.15
C ALA A 130 0.49 0.51 25.82
N SER A 131 0.40 -0.62 25.13
CA SER A 131 -0.13 -1.83 25.72
C SER A 131 0.71 -2.03 26.96
N ARG A 132 0.02 -2.01 28.10
CA ARG A 132 0.52 -2.36 29.41
C ARG A 132 1.19 -3.72 29.23
N ASP A 133 2.51 -3.72 29.04
CA ASP A 133 3.36 -4.89 29.01
C ASP A 133 3.36 -5.46 30.43
N ARG A 134 2.25 -6.08 30.80
CA ARG A 134 2.07 -6.96 31.95
C ARG A 134 0.98 -7.94 31.54
N HIS A 135 1.39 -9.07 30.99
CA HIS A 135 0.92 -10.39 31.37
C HIS A 135 1.89 -11.42 30.80
#